data_AF-A0A2H3CSG4-F1
#
_entry.id   AF-A0A2H3CSG4-F1
#
_cell.length_a   1.000
_cell.length_b   1.000
_cell.length_c   1.000
_cell.angle_alpha   90.00
_cell.angle_beta   90.00
_cell.angle_gamma   90.00
#
_symmetry.space_group_name_H-M   'P 1'
#
loop_
_entity.id
_entity.type
_entity.pdbx_description
1 polymer ?
#
loop_
_entity_poly.entity_id
_entity_poly.type
_entity_poly.pdbx_seq_one_letter_code
_entity_poly.pdbx_strand_id
1 'polypeptide(L)'
;MKGTRVETINYLMSWIAKCSGGMLWCSGLAGTGKSSLVGTLHEVLTVHVGRRNRLGAFIRYDRIVYSEASHFITRIAYSLGMYD
;
A
#
# COMPACT_ATOMS: atom_id res chain seq x y z
N MET A 1 -3.59 14.36 -6.57
CA MET A 1 -2.93 13.59 -7.65
C MET A 1 -3.11 14.39 -8.93
N LYS A 2 -2.01 14.88 -9.52
CA LYS A 2 -2.04 15.56 -10.82
C LYS A 2 -1.48 14.59 -11.86
N GLY A 3 -2.07 14.55 -13.05
CA GLY A 3 -1.69 13.61 -14.11
C GLY A 3 -2.61 12.40 -14.24
N THR A 4 -2.23 11.48 -15.11
CA THR A 4 -2.99 10.26 -15.40
C THR A 4 -2.85 9.23 -14.28
N ARG A 5 -3.74 8.22 -14.28
CA ARG A 5 -3.64 7.09 -13.35
C ARG A 5 -2.32 6.33 -13.52
N VAL A 6 -1.85 6.18 -14.76
CA VAL A 6 -0.58 5.51 -15.09
C VAL A 6 0.61 6.29 -14.53
N GLU A 7 0.65 7.61 -14.71
CA GLU A 7 1.70 8.46 -14.14
C GLU A 7 1.75 8.36 -12.61
N THR A 8 0.58 8.33 -11.98
CA THR A 8 0.47 8.18 -10.53
C THR A 8 1.02 6.83 -10.05
N ILE A 9 0.68 5.73 -10.74
CA ILE A 9 1.21 4.39 -10.42
C ILE A 9 2.74 4.36 -10.57
N ASN A 10 3.27 4.91 -11.67
CA ASN A 10 4.70 4.96 -11.93
C ASN A 10 5.45 5.77 -10.85
N TYR A 11 4.88 6.90 -10.44
CA TYR A 11 5.40 7.70 -9.33
C TYR A 11 5.44 6.90 -8.02
N LEU A 12 4.33 6.24 -7.65
CA LEU A 12 4.26 5.43 -6.43
C LEU A 12 5.25 4.26 -6.47
N MET A 13 5.37 3.59 -7.61
CA MET A 13 6.33 2.50 -7.81
C MET A 13 7.78 2.97 -7.66
N SER A 14 8.11 4.11 -8.25
CA SER A 14 9.43 4.73 -8.10
C SER A 14 9.71 5.10 -6.64
N TRP A 15 8.71 5.64 -5.93
CA TRP A 15 8.83 5.96 -4.52
C TRP A 15 9.05 4.72 -3.64
N ILE A 16 8.27 3.65 -3.84
CA ILE A 16 8.43 2.37 -3.12
C ILE A 16 9.81 1.77 -3.39
N ALA A 17 10.27 1.82 -4.65
CA ALA A 17 11.57 1.26 -5.04
C ALA A 17 12.76 1.89 -4.29
N LYS A 18 12.64 3.16 -3.88
CA LYS A 18 13.67 3.83 -3.08
C LYS A 18 13.85 3.22 -1.70
N CYS A 19 12.84 2.56 -1.14
CA CYS A 19 12.86 1.90 0.18
C CYS A 19 13.50 2.76 1.29
N SER A 20 13.20 4.07 1.31
CA SER A 20 13.82 5.02 2.24
C SER A 20 13.19 5.02 3.64
N GLY A 21 12.25 4.11 3.94
CA GLY A 21 11.49 4.08 5.20
C GLY A 21 10.51 5.26 5.39
N GLY A 22 10.27 6.06 4.34
CA GLY A 22 9.37 7.21 4.41
C GLY A 22 7.89 6.84 4.41
N MET A 23 7.03 7.83 4.70
CA MET A 23 5.57 7.73 4.57
C MET A 23 5.09 8.62 3.41
N LEU A 24 4.19 8.10 2.59
CA LEU A 24 3.55 8.83 1.50
C LEU A 24 2.06 9.01 1.79
N TRP A 25 1.57 10.25 1.71
CA TRP A 25 0.18 10.59 2.00
C TRP A 25 -0.62 10.87 0.71
N CYS A 26 -1.58 10.01 0.39
CA CYS A 26 -2.48 10.18 -0.75
C CYS A 26 -3.77 10.91 -0.35
N SER A 27 -3.88 12.20 -0.67
CA SER A 27 -5.09 13.01 -0.39
C SER A 27 -5.93 13.29 -1.65
N GLY A 28 -7.23 13.55 -1.45
CA GLY A 28 -8.19 13.90 -2.51
C GLY A 28 -9.64 13.70 -2.07
N LEU A 29 -10.59 14.27 -2.82
CA LEU A 29 -12.03 14.16 -2.58
C LEU A 29 -12.53 12.70 -2.49
N ALA A 30 -13.62 12.48 -1.77
CA ALA A 30 -14.29 11.18 -1.78
C ALA A 30 -14.68 10.80 -3.22
N GLY A 31 -14.64 9.51 -3.55
CA GLY A 31 -14.97 9.03 -4.89
C GLY A 31 -13.85 9.18 -5.95
N THR A 32 -12.73 9.86 -5.67
CA THR A 32 -11.63 10.01 -6.66
C THR A 32 -10.77 8.76 -6.86
N GLY A 33 -11.23 7.59 -6.42
CA GLY A 33 -10.56 6.31 -6.68
C GLY A 33 -9.26 6.06 -5.91
N LYS A 34 -8.96 6.79 -4.82
CA LYS A 34 -7.72 6.60 -4.03
C LYS A 34 -7.51 5.16 -3.57
N SER A 35 -8.53 4.53 -2.97
CA SER A 35 -8.45 3.13 -2.53
C SER A 35 -8.34 2.16 -3.71
N SER A 36 -9.02 2.45 -4.83
CA SER A 36 -8.91 1.68 -6.07
C SER A 36 -7.49 1.73 -6.65
N LEU A 37 -6.85 2.91 -6.63
CA LEU A 37 -5.47 3.07 -7.08
C LEU A 37 -4.50 2.23 -6.24
N VAL A 38 -4.64 2.23 -4.92
CA VAL A 38 -3.80 1.41 -4.01
C VAL A 38 -4.05 -0.08 -4.25
N GLY A 39 -5.30 -0.48 -4.56
CA GLY A 39 -5.62 -1.85 -4.98
C GLY A 39 -4.88 -2.27 -6.26
N THR A 40 -4.90 -1.43 -7.29
CA THR A 40 -4.11 -1.67 -8.52
C THR A 40 -2.61 -1.72 -8.21
N LEU A 41 -2.11 -0.84 -7.34
CA LEU A 41 -0.70 -0.84 -6.95
C LEU A 41 -0.29 -2.16 -6.28
N HIS A 42 -1.14 -2.71 -5.42
CA HIS A 42 -0.93 -4.02 -4.80
C HIS A 42 -0.80 -5.13 -5.85
N GLU A 43 -1.72 -5.22 -6.81
CA GLU A 43 -1.66 -6.23 -7.88
C GLU A 43 -0.34 -6.14 -8.68
N VAL A 44 0.05 -4.91 -9.07
CA VAL A 44 1.29 -4.72 -9.83
C VAL A 44 2.51 -5.06 -8.96
N LEU A 45 2.52 -4.70 -7.67
CA LEU A 45 3.60 -5.05 -6.76
C LEU A 45 3.71 -6.57 -6.58
N THR A 46 2.60 -7.28 -6.36
CA THR A 46 2.62 -8.74 -6.20
C THR A 46 3.23 -9.44 -7.41
N VAL A 47 2.97 -8.94 -8.63
CA VAL A 47 3.60 -9.46 -9.87
C VAL A 47 5.10 -9.13 -9.95
N HIS A 48 5.54 -7.96 -9.46
CA HIS A 48 6.91 -7.47 -9.67
C HIS A 48 7.86 -7.69 -8.49
N VAL A 49 7.35 -7.87 -7.26
CA VAL A 49 8.15 -8.01 -6.02
C VAL A 49 8.95 -9.31 -6.00
N GLY A 50 8.40 -10.40 -6.56
CA GLY A 50 9.12 -11.67 -6.72
C GLY A 50 10.42 -11.56 -7.54
N ARG A 51 10.59 -10.50 -8.34
CA ARG A 51 11.81 -10.26 -9.14
C ARG A 51 12.90 -9.48 -8.41
N ARG A 52 12.60 -8.83 -7.29
CA ARG A 52 13.52 -7.88 -6.62
C ARG A 52 14.31 -8.47 -5.44
N ASN A 53 14.22 -9.79 -5.20
CA ASN A 53 14.85 -10.49 -4.07
C ASN A 53 14.62 -9.75 -2.72
N ARG A 54 13.43 -9.17 -2.56
CA ARG A 54 13.05 -8.34 -1.42
C ARG A 54 11.71 -8.84 -0.90
N LEU A 55 11.68 -9.17 0.39
CA LEU A 55 10.46 -9.50 1.11
C LEU A 55 9.70 -8.21 1.41
N GLY A 56 8.37 -8.29 1.37
CA GLY A 56 7.49 -7.18 1.71
C GLY A 56 6.09 -7.69 1.97
N ALA A 57 5.37 -7.02 2.87
CA ALA A 57 3.98 -7.31 3.19
C ALA A 57 3.10 -6.14 2.75
N PHE A 58 1.93 -6.47 2.22
CA PHE A 58 0.88 -5.48 1.93
C PHE A 58 -0.25 -5.64 2.92
N ILE A 59 -0.50 -4.59 3.72
CA ILE A 59 -1.53 -4.61 4.77
C ILE A 59 -2.49 -3.46 4.52
N ARG A 60 -3.76 -3.80 4.26
CA ARG A 60 -4.84 -2.81 4.11
C ARG A 60 -5.56 -2.63 5.44
N TYR A 61 -5.68 -1.37 5.88
CA TYR A 61 -6.48 -0.97 7.02
C TYR A 61 -7.65 -0.10 6.58
N ASP A 62 -8.83 -0.37 7.14
CA ASP A 62 -10.03 0.41 6.92
C ASP A 62 -10.66 0.73 8.28
N ARG A 63 -10.69 2.02 8.64
CA ARG A 63 -11.21 2.47 9.94
C ARG A 63 -12.72 2.29 10.10
N ILE A 64 -13.45 2.09 9.00
CA ILE A 64 -14.89 1.81 9.04
C ILE A 64 -15.12 0.37 9.48
N VAL A 65 -14.22 -0.54 9.07
CA VAL A 65 -14.26 -1.96 9.44
C VAL A 65 -13.61 -2.19 10.81
N TYR A 66 -12.60 -1.40 11.15
CA TYR A 66 -11.86 -1.48 12.41
C TYR A 66 -11.92 -0.14 13.14
N SER A 67 -12.79 -0.05 14.15
CA SER A 67 -12.97 1.17 14.94
C SER A 67 -11.77 1.45 15.86
N GLU A 68 -11.19 0.38 16.41
CA GLU A 68 -10.11 0.45 17.39
C GLU A 68 -8.73 0.41 16.73
N ALA A 69 -7.96 1.49 16.88
CA ALA A 69 -6.59 1.57 16.36
C ALA A 69 -5.67 0.53 17.00
N SER A 70 -5.94 0.09 18.23
CA SER A 70 -5.17 -0.97 18.90
C SER A 70 -5.22 -2.29 18.13
N HIS A 71 -6.35 -2.61 17.48
CA HIS A 71 -6.48 -3.82 16.65
C HIS A 71 -5.60 -3.75 15.39
N PHE A 72 -5.24 -2.56 14.92
CA PHE A 72 -4.38 -2.42 13.76
C PHE A 72 -2.98 -2.99 14.01
N ILE A 73 -2.37 -2.65 15.16
CA ILE A 73 -1.03 -3.11 15.51
C ILE A 73 -1.03 -4.64 15.67
N THR A 74 -2.00 -5.19 16.41
CA THR A 74 -2.15 -6.63 16.58
C THR A 74 -2.31 -7.35 15.24
N ARG A 75 -3.07 -6.77 14.30
CA ARG A 75 -3.27 -7.35 12.98
C ARG A 75 -2.00 -7.30 12.12
N ILE A 76 -1.21 -6.23 12.21
CA ILE A 76 0.10 -6.18 11.55
C ILE A 76 0.98 -7.32 12.09
N ALA A 77 1.11 -7.44 13.41
CA ALA A 77 1.91 -8.48 14.04
C ALA A 77 1.44 -9.89 13.63
N TYR A 78 0.14 -10.16 13.72
CA TYR A 78 -0.46 -11.43 13.28
C TYR A 78 -0.18 -11.71 11.81
N SER A 79 -0.40 -10.72 10.92
CA SER A 79 -0.19 -10.90 9.48
C SER A 79 1.26 -11.16 9.13
N LEU A 80 2.22 -10.57 9.84
CA LEU A 80 3.65 -10.80 9.60
C LEU A 80 4.08 -12.17 10.13
N GLY A 81 3.59 -12.59 11.30
CA GLY A 81 3.90 -13.90 11.88
C GLY A 81 3.32 -15.11 11.14
N MET A 82 2.42 -14.90 10.17
CA MET A 82 1.95 -15.98 9.28
C MET A 82 2.93 -16.33 8.15
N TYR A 83 3.98 -15.52 7.96
CA TYR A 83 4.98 -15.71 6.90
C TYR A 83 6.39 -15.99 7.46
N ASP A 84 6.48 -16.23 8.77
CA ASP A 84 7.69 -16.68 9.49
C ASP A 84 7.73 -18.22 9.53
#